data_AF-A0AAU8SUC9-F1
#
_entry.id   AF-A0AAU8SUC9-F1
#
_cell.length_a   1.000
_cell.length_b   1.000
_cell.length_c   1.000
_cell.angle_alpha   90.00
_cell.angle_beta   90.00
_cell.angle_gamma   90.00
#
_symmetry.space_group_name_H-M   'P 1'
#
loop_
_entity.id
_entity.type
_entity.pdbx_description
1 polymer ?
#
loop_
_entity_poly.entity_id
_entity_poly.type
_entity_poly.pdbx_seq_one_letter_code
_entity_poly.pdbx_strand_id
1 'polypeptide(L)'
;MKIRTHLGAVIAIRSQTNFRAENEQRLVNVDRYVGGEVVDLGGATQPNAHSKLPDAKTLVVRTDRNVIRSESENHLYKQVFLRIRAKLDLEIDELSDAQLVEFAHYSPHFDPAAFEKLTAKGEEAWKDVGDAAEWVRRIRGSTD
;
A
#
# COMPACT_ATOMS: atom_id res chain seq x y z
N MET A 1 -9.79 23.95 -19.32
CA MET A 1 -10.26 24.51 -18.03
C MET A 1 -9.43 25.74 -17.69
N LYS A 2 -10.01 26.81 -17.12
CA LYS A 2 -9.27 28.05 -16.74
C LYS A 2 -9.24 28.19 -15.23
N ILE A 3 -8.05 28.25 -14.64
CA ILE A 3 -7.85 28.47 -13.20
C ILE A 3 -7.30 29.89 -13.02
N ARG A 4 -7.90 30.68 -12.13
CA ARG A 4 -7.38 32.00 -11.73
C ARG A 4 -6.42 31.80 -10.56
N THR A 5 -5.20 32.28 -10.69
CA THR A 5 -4.25 32.28 -9.58
C THR A 5 -4.37 33.55 -8.75
N HIS A 6 -3.83 33.53 -7.53
CA HIS A 6 -3.80 34.66 -6.60
C HIS A 6 -3.03 35.89 -7.13
N LEU A 7 -2.24 35.72 -8.21
CA LEU A 7 -1.50 36.78 -8.90
C LEU A 7 -2.26 37.35 -10.11
N GLY A 8 -3.54 36.97 -10.32
CA GLY A 8 -4.33 37.44 -11.46
C GLY A 8 -3.98 36.81 -12.80
N ALA A 9 -2.98 35.93 -12.85
CA ALA A 9 -2.65 35.17 -14.04
C ALA A 9 -3.71 34.08 -14.30
N VAL A 10 -4.13 33.95 -15.56
CA VAL A 10 -5.08 32.93 -16.00
C VAL A 10 -4.29 31.76 -16.58
N ILE A 11 -4.28 30.63 -15.88
CA ILE A 11 -3.68 29.39 -16.39
C ILE A 11 -4.72 28.69 -17.26
N ALA A 12 -4.36 28.43 -18.51
CA ALA A 12 -5.18 27.67 -19.47
C ALA A 12 -4.66 26.23 -19.58
N ILE A 13 -5.44 25.26 -19.06
CA ILE A 13 -5.14 23.83 -19.19
C ILE A 13 -5.80 23.30 -20.46
N ARG A 14 -4.99 22.76 -21.37
CA ARG A 14 -5.37 22.16 -22.66
C ARG A 14 -4.84 20.73 -22.75
N SER A 15 -5.31 19.95 -23.73
CA SER A 15 -4.86 18.57 -23.97
C SER A 15 -3.35 18.45 -24.27
N GLN A 16 -2.70 19.54 -24.69
CA GLN A 16 -1.26 19.61 -24.95
C GLN A 16 -0.46 20.09 -23.73
N THR A 17 -1.13 20.46 -22.64
CA THR A 17 -0.45 20.93 -21.42
C THR A 17 0.23 19.75 -20.74
N ASN A 18 1.55 19.73 -20.73
CA ASN A 18 2.35 18.75 -20.00
C ASN A 18 2.68 19.29 -18.61
N PHE A 19 1.88 18.91 -17.61
CA PHE A 19 2.17 19.24 -16.22
C PHE A 19 3.29 18.33 -15.69
N ARG A 20 4.41 18.94 -15.29
CA ARG A 20 5.48 18.27 -14.57
C ARG A 20 5.54 18.90 -13.18
N ALA A 21 5.21 18.14 -12.15
CA ALA A 21 5.60 18.52 -10.80
C ALA A 21 7.13 18.52 -10.78
N GLU A 22 7.76 19.67 -10.53
CA GLU A 22 9.19 19.73 -10.24
C GLU A 22 9.51 18.80 -9.07
N ASN A 23 10.75 18.29 -9.03
CA ASN A 23 11.30 17.31 -8.09
C ASN A 23 10.96 17.58 -6.62
N GLU A 24 9.75 17.24 -6.21
CA GLU A 24 9.40 16.99 -4.83
C GLU A 24 9.65 15.51 -4.60
N GLN A 25 10.44 15.17 -3.57
CA GLN A 25 10.49 13.82 -3.03
C GLN A 25 9.06 13.33 -2.90
N ARG A 26 8.67 12.35 -3.72
CA ARG A 26 7.30 11.86 -3.78
C ARG A 26 7.08 10.89 -2.64
N LEU A 27 7.07 11.42 -1.43
CA LEU A 27 6.72 10.68 -0.22
C LEU A 27 5.21 10.46 -0.22
N VAL A 28 4.81 9.21 -0.34
CA VAL A 28 3.40 8.82 -0.31
C VAL A 28 3.11 7.95 0.91
N ASN A 29 1.96 8.15 1.53
CA ASN A 29 1.51 7.27 2.59
C ASN A 29 1.09 5.92 1.99
N VAL A 30 1.60 4.82 2.54
CA VAL A 30 1.32 3.46 2.08
C VAL A 30 0.86 2.58 3.22
N ASP A 31 0.06 1.58 2.87
CA ASP A 31 -0.29 0.42 3.69
C ASP A 31 0.31 -0.81 3.00
N ARG A 32 1.15 -1.57 3.71
CA ARG A 32 1.95 -2.66 3.13
C ARG A 32 1.96 -3.87 4.05
N TYR A 33 2.02 -5.05 3.44
CA TYR A 33 2.35 -6.29 4.13
C TYR A 33 3.81 -6.62 3.84
N VAL A 34 4.63 -6.71 4.90
CA VAL A 34 6.05 -7.00 4.78
C VAL A 34 6.35 -8.30 5.51
N GLY A 35 6.89 -9.27 4.79
CA GLY A 35 7.29 -10.57 5.37
C GLY A 35 8.71 -10.52 5.91
N GLY A 36 8.92 -11.08 7.10
CA GLY A 36 10.26 -11.22 7.67
C GLY A 36 10.28 -11.95 9.01
N GLU A 37 11.48 -12.14 9.54
CA GLU A 37 11.70 -12.72 10.86
C GLU A 37 11.70 -11.64 11.93
N VAL A 38 10.78 -11.70 12.89
CA VAL A 38 10.78 -10.76 14.03
C VAL A 38 11.91 -11.16 14.99
N VAL A 39 12.94 -10.33 15.12
CA VAL A 39 14.11 -10.61 15.96
C VAL A 39 14.14 -9.81 17.25
N ASP A 40 13.35 -8.73 17.33
CA ASP A 40 13.13 -7.94 18.55
C ASP A 40 11.67 -7.48 18.59
N LEU A 41 11.08 -7.45 19.79
CA LEU A 41 9.69 -7.09 19.99
C LEU A 41 9.48 -6.56 21.41
N GLY A 42 9.01 -5.33 21.52
CA GLY A 42 8.70 -4.70 22.81
C GLY A 42 9.28 -3.30 22.92
N GLY A 43 9.59 -2.89 24.15
CA GLY A 43 10.08 -1.55 24.45
C GLY A 43 9.38 -0.93 25.65
N ALA A 44 10.16 -0.39 26.59
CA ALA A 44 9.62 0.16 27.83
C ALA A 44 8.84 1.46 27.59
N THR A 45 9.42 2.39 26.84
CA THR A 45 8.86 3.72 26.55
C THR A 45 8.39 3.86 25.11
N GLN A 46 9.08 3.22 24.17
CA GLN A 46 8.78 3.25 22.74
C GLN A 46 8.65 1.82 22.22
N PRO A 47 7.45 1.21 22.33
CA PRO A 47 7.22 -0.13 21.80
C PRO A 47 7.48 -0.17 20.30
N ASN A 48 8.18 -1.20 19.85
CA ASN A 48 8.57 -1.41 18.47
C ASN A 48 8.71 -2.91 18.16
N ALA A 49 8.90 -3.23 16.89
CA ALA A 49 9.33 -4.54 16.44
C ALA A 49 10.45 -4.38 15.40
N HIS A 50 11.45 -5.25 15.47
CA HIS A 50 12.51 -5.34 14.47
C HIS A 50 12.32 -6.63 13.67
N SER A 51 12.18 -6.49 12.35
CA SER A 51 12.00 -7.62 11.44
C SER A 51 13.16 -7.69 10.45
N LYS A 52 13.86 -8.83 10.42
CA LYS A 52 14.84 -9.11 9.37
C LYS A 52 14.12 -9.50 8.08
N LEU A 53 14.44 -8.78 7.02
CA LEU A 53 13.90 -8.99 5.69
C LEU A 53 14.76 -9.99 4.89
N PRO A 54 14.23 -10.57 3.79
CA PRO A 54 14.98 -11.50 2.94
C PRO A 54 16.29 -10.93 2.34
N ASP A 55 16.36 -9.61 2.16
CA ASP A 55 17.55 -8.89 1.68
C ASP A 55 18.56 -8.57 2.80
N ALA A 56 18.40 -9.19 3.97
CA ALA A 56 19.17 -8.99 5.20
C ALA A 56 19.05 -7.58 5.83
N LYS A 57 18.23 -6.67 5.28
CA LYS A 57 17.91 -5.41 5.95
C LYS A 57 17.03 -5.67 7.17
N THR A 58 17.08 -4.75 8.14
CA THR A 58 16.19 -4.78 9.29
C THR A 58 15.17 -3.66 9.15
N LEU A 59 13.90 -4.03 9.10
CA LEU A 59 12.78 -3.11 9.20
C LEU A 59 12.47 -2.87 10.68
N VAL A 60 12.55 -1.61 11.12
CA VAL A 60 12.13 -1.19 12.46
C VAL A 60 10.78 -0.49 12.34
N VAL A 61 9.79 -0.98 13.07
CA VAL A 61 8.44 -0.41 13.10
C VAL A 61 8.08 0.03 14.51
N ARG A 62 7.59 1.27 14.65
CA ARG A 62 6.96 1.67 15.93
C ARG A 62 5.65 0.92 16.10
N THR A 63 5.21 0.70 17.32
CA THR A 63 3.89 0.13 17.56
C THR A 63 3.28 0.63 18.86
N ASP A 64 1.98 0.44 19.02
CA ASP A 64 1.31 0.65 20.29
C ASP A 64 1.48 -0.60 21.16
N ARG A 65 1.72 -0.42 22.47
CA ARG A 65 1.86 -1.54 23.42
C ARG A 65 0.65 -2.49 23.38
N ASN A 66 -0.53 -1.95 23.09
CA ASN A 66 -1.76 -2.75 23.00
C ASN A 66 -1.76 -3.72 21.82
N VAL A 67 -1.15 -3.35 20.68
CA VAL A 67 -1.01 -4.24 19.51
C VAL A 67 -0.23 -5.48 19.91
N ILE A 68 0.92 -5.31 20.56
CA ILE A 68 1.74 -6.44 21.04
C ILE A 68 0.97 -7.25 22.10
N ARG A 69 0.30 -6.58 23.04
CA ARG A 69 -0.42 -7.26 24.15
C ARG A 69 -1.61 -8.09 23.67
N SER A 70 -2.28 -7.67 22.60
CA SER A 70 -3.47 -8.38 22.09
C SER A 70 -3.12 -9.65 21.33
N GLU A 71 -1.86 -9.84 20.94
CA GLU A 71 -1.42 -11.06 20.27
C GLU A 71 -1.53 -12.25 21.20
N SER A 72 -2.20 -13.30 20.73
CA SER A 72 -2.30 -14.58 21.45
C SER A 72 -1.08 -15.47 21.25
N GLU A 73 -0.24 -15.16 20.27
CA GLU A 73 0.94 -15.94 19.90
C GLU A 73 2.22 -15.13 20.05
N ASN A 74 3.31 -15.79 20.43
CA ASN A 74 4.63 -15.17 20.41
C ASN A 74 5.19 -15.16 18.97
N HIS A 75 5.56 -13.98 18.49
CA HIS A 75 6.13 -13.77 17.15
C HIS A 75 7.66 -13.70 17.12
N LEU A 76 8.34 -13.62 18.27
CA LEU A 76 9.81 -13.57 18.33
C LEU A 76 10.43 -14.82 17.69
N TYR A 77 11.41 -14.57 16.83
CA TYR A 77 12.18 -15.54 16.04
C TYR A 77 11.31 -16.39 15.11
N LYS A 78 10.22 -15.82 14.60
CA LYS A 78 9.33 -16.46 13.61
C LYS A 78 9.17 -15.60 12.37
N GLN A 79 8.97 -16.29 11.25
CA GLN A 79 8.55 -15.68 9.98
C GLN A 79 7.08 -15.27 10.08
N VAL A 80 6.81 -13.98 9.92
CA VAL A 80 5.45 -13.41 9.97
C VAL A 80 5.32 -12.28 8.96
N PHE A 81 4.09 -11.96 8.59
CA PHE A 81 3.79 -10.75 7.83
C PHE A 81 3.40 -9.63 8.78
N LEU A 82 4.02 -8.47 8.63
CA LEU A 82 3.70 -7.25 9.35
C LEU A 82 2.84 -6.38 8.43
N ARG A 83 1.64 -6.01 8.85
CA ARG A 83 0.89 -4.95 8.17
C ARG A 83 1.36 -3.61 8.74
N ILE A 84 1.90 -2.76 7.88
CA ILE A 84 2.51 -1.49 8.28
C ILE A 84 1.86 -0.32 7.57
N ARG A 85 1.82 0.83 8.25
CA ARG A 85 1.65 2.15 7.62
C ARG A 85 2.99 2.86 7.63
N ALA A 86 3.38 3.42 6.50
CA ALA A 86 4.67 4.08 6.33
C ALA A 86 4.57 5.19 5.27
N LYS A 87 5.65 5.96 5.14
CA LYS A 87 5.90 6.80 3.97
C LYS A 87 6.85 6.05 3.04
N LEU A 88 6.49 5.95 1.76
CA LEU A 88 7.34 5.41 0.71
C LEU A 88 7.92 6.57 -0.10
N ASP A 89 9.24 6.61 -0.22
CA ASP A 89 9.90 7.42 -1.23
C ASP A 89 9.85 6.68 -2.57
N LEU A 90 9.10 7.23 -3.54
CA LEU A 90 8.93 6.59 -4.85
C LEU A 90 10.17 6.66 -5.74
N GLU A 91 11.18 7.46 -5.41
CA GLU A 91 12.40 7.59 -6.21
C GLU A 91 13.40 6.48 -5.87
N ILE A 92 13.59 6.22 -4.57
CA ILE A 92 14.59 5.26 -4.07
C ILE A 92 13.98 3.96 -3.52
N ASP A 93 12.66 3.86 -3.49
CA ASP A 93 11.90 2.71 -2.97
C ASP A 93 12.20 2.39 -1.49
N GLU A 94 12.39 3.44 -0.68
CA GLU A 94 12.67 3.32 0.76
C GLU A 94 11.47 3.70 1.63
N LEU A 95 11.29 2.95 2.72
CA LEU A 95 10.24 3.18 3.71
C LEU A 95 10.77 4.00 4.90
N SER A 96 9.96 4.96 5.34
CA SER A 96 10.19 5.76 6.55
C SER A 96 8.91 5.87 7.38
N ASP A 97 9.03 6.34 8.63
CA ASP A 97 7.92 6.52 9.55
C ASP A 97 7.04 5.27 9.79
N ALA A 98 7.63 4.08 9.65
CA ALA A 98 6.90 2.83 9.68
C ALA A 98 6.25 2.53 11.05
N GLN A 99 4.96 2.23 11.03
CA GLN A 99 4.15 1.85 12.17
C GLN A 99 3.50 0.50 11.91
N LEU A 100 3.68 -0.43 12.85
CA LEU A 100 2.97 -1.68 12.86
C LEU A 100 1.49 -1.44 13.17
N VAL A 101 0.63 -1.98 12.32
CA VAL A 101 -0.81 -1.98 12.51
C VAL A 101 -1.25 -3.29 13.13
N GLU A 102 -0.77 -4.42 12.60
CA GLU A 102 -1.10 -5.78 13.06
C GLU A 102 -0.04 -6.78 12.59
N PHE A 103 0.08 -7.89 13.32
CA PHE A 103 0.71 -9.09 12.79
C PHE A 103 -0.32 -9.81 11.92
N ALA A 104 -0.06 -9.88 10.62
CA ALA A 104 -0.99 -10.50 9.70
C ALA A 104 -0.88 -12.02 9.81
N HIS A 105 -1.96 -12.66 10.26
CA HIS A 105 -2.08 -14.11 10.24
C HIS A 105 -2.27 -14.56 8.80
N TYR A 106 -1.17 -14.92 8.13
CA TYR A 106 -1.24 -15.52 6.81
C TYR A 106 -1.74 -16.97 6.95
N SER A 107 -3.06 -17.13 6.90
CA SER A 107 -3.72 -18.42 6.74
C SER A 107 -4.27 -18.50 5.31
N PRO A 108 -3.47 -18.97 4.33
CA PRO A 108 -3.94 -19.14 2.97
C PRO A 108 -4.92 -20.32 2.92
N HIS A 109 -6.18 -20.06 3.26
CA HIS A 109 -7.27 -20.98 2.97
C HIS A 109 -7.96 -20.49 1.70
N PHE A 110 -7.70 -21.18 0.59
CA PHE A 110 -8.46 -20.96 -0.63
C PHE A 110 -9.86 -21.53 -0.41
N ASP A 111 -10.87 -20.67 -0.41
CA ASP A 111 -12.29 -21.05 -0.41
C ASP A 111 -12.78 -21.06 -1.87
N PRO A 112 -12.90 -22.25 -2.51
CA PRO A 112 -13.32 -22.34 -3.90
C PRO A 112 -14.74 -21.81 -4.10
N ALA A 113 -15.63 -21.99 -3.12
CA ALA A 113 -17.02 -21.58 -3.23
C ALA A 113 -17.17 -20.05 -3.15
N ALA A 114 -16.42 -19.40 -2.26
CA ALA A 114 -16.36 -17.94 -2.23
C ALA A 114 -15.74 -17.38 -3.52
N PHE A 115 -14.71 -18.03 -4.06
CA PHE A 115 -14.10 -17.64 -5.33
C PHE A 115 -15.09 -17.74 -6.50
N GLU A 116 -15.77 -18.88 -6.66
CA GLU A 116 -16.81 -19.06 -7.70
C GLU A 116 -17.91 -18.00 -7.59
N LYS A 117 -18.38 -17.71 -6.37
CA LYS A 117 -19.41 -16.69 -6.13
C LYS A 117 -18.94 -15.28 -6.54
N LEU A 118 -17.68 -14.93 -6.29
CA LEU A 118 -17.11 -13.65 -6.70
C LEU A 118 -16.93 -13.57 -8.21
N THR A 119 -16.45 -14.65 -8.83
CA THR A 119 -16.30 -14.77 -10.29
C THR A 119 -17.64 -14.60 -11.00
N ALA A 120 -18.68 -15.33 -10.57
CA ALA A 120 -20.03 -15.21 -11.16
C ALA A 120 -20.61 -13.79 -11.02
N LYS A 121 -20.37 -13.11 -9.89
CA LYS A 121 -20.75 -11.69 -9.73
C LYS A 121 -19.99 -10.77 -10.67
N GLY A 122 -18.71 -11.04 -10.89
CA GLY A 122 -17.87 -10.31 -11.84
C GLY A 122 -18.37 -10.48 -13.27
N GLU A 123 -18.61 -11.72 -13.69
CA GLU A 123 -19.16 -12.04 -15.01
C GLU A 123 -20.50 -11.34 -15.25
N GLU A 124 -21.43 -11.40 -14.29
CA GLU A 124 -22.72 -10.72 -14.38
C GLU A 124 -22.57 -9.19 -14.46
N ALA A 125 -21.66 -8.60 -13.68
CA ALA A 125 -21.42 -7.15 -13.70
C ALA A 125 -20.79 -6.66 -15.01
N TRP A 126 -20.11 -7.55 -15.74
CA TRP A 126 -19.41 -7.23 -16.99
C TRP A 126 -20.11 -7.80 -18.24
N LYS A 127 -21.28 -8.43 -18.10
CA LYS A 127 -21.98 -9.10 -19.21
C LYS A 127 -22.28 -8.18 -20.41
N ASP A 128 -22.47 -6.89 -20.16
CA ASP A 128 -22.78 -5.88 -21.17
C ASP A 128 -21.53 -5.14 -21.70
N VAL A 129 -20.34 -5.53 -21.22
CA VAL A 129 -19.04 -5.01 -21.66
C VAL A 129 -18.44 -5.99 -22.67
N GLY A 130 -18.40 -5.62 -23.95
CA GLY A 130 -17.86 -6.47 -25.01
C GLY A 130 -16.37 -6.77 -24.85
N ASP A 131 -15.50 -5.84 -25.25
CA ASP A 131 -14.06 -5.93 -24.97
C ASP A 131 -13.75 -5.17 -23.68
N ALA A 132 -13.58 -5.90 -22.58
CA ALA A 132 -13.24 -5.35 -21.28
C ALA A 132 -11.92 -4.55 -21.32
N ALA A 133 -10.93 -4.99 -22.08
CA ALA A 133 -9.65 -4.31 -22.18
C ALA A 133 -9.78 -2.99 -22.96
N GLU A 134 -10.54 -2.98 -24.05
CA GLU A 134 -10.87 -1.77 -24.81
C GLU A 134 -11.66 -0.78 -23.95
N TRP A 135 -12.68 -1.27 -23.23
CA TRP A 135 -13.47 -0.46 -22.31
C TRP A 135 -12.61 0.22 -21.24
N VAL A 136 -11.66 -0.51 -20.63
CA VAL A 136 -10.72 0.05 -19.65
C VAL A 136 -9.79 1.08 -20.30
N ARG A 137 -9.24 0.79 -21.49
CA ARG A 137 -8.37 1.74 -22.23
C ARG A 137 -9.10 3.04 -22.52
N ARG A 138 -10.35 2.96 -23.00
CA ARG A 138 -11.22 4.10 -23.26
C ARG A 138 -11.50 4.94 -22.01
N ILE A 139 -11.77 4.30 -20.87
CA ILE A 139 -12.00 5.01 -19.60
C ILE A 139 -10.72 5.64 -19.05
N ARG A 140 -9.57 4.98 -19.19
CA ARG A 140 -8.27 5.51 -18.77
C ARG A 140 -7.72 6.60 -19.69
N GLY A 141 -8.44 6.96 -20.75
CA GLY A 141 -8.11 8.08 -21.62
C GLY A 141 -7.00 7.76 -22.64
N SER A 142 -6.78 6.49 -22.98
CA SER A 142 -5.90 6.13 -24.10
C SER A 142 -6.58 6.52 -25.41
N THR A 143 -6.18 7.65 -25.98
CA THR A 143 -6.25 7.91 -27.42
C THR A 143 -4.81 7.87 -27.91
N ASP A 144 -4.61 7.25 -29.08
CA ASP A 144 -3.31 7.11 -29.78
C ASP A 144 -2.39 8.34 -29.70
#